data_AF-A0A0C1ZAY0-F1
#
_entry.id   AF-A0A0C1ZAY0-F1
#
_cell.length_a   1.000
_cell.length_b   1.000
_cell.length_c   1.000
_cell.angle_alpha   90.00
_cell.angle_beta   90.00
_cell.angle_gamma   90.00
#
_symmetry.space_group_name_H-M   'P 1'
#
loop_
_entity.id
_entity.type
_entity.pdbx_description
1 polymer ?
#
loop_
_entity_poly.entity_id
_entity_poly.type
_entity_poly.pdbx_seq_one_letter_code
_entity_poly.pdbx_strand_id
1 'polypeptide(L)'
;MPRNAKNIMFTTDEIYAGIKRLAQTSPVENLTHCQTIDYHIKTLGFDNRHHLKSYLNSLSRESVHNIATKLFKEISTLSSPTLDCSYYVLWHSPDFPTYEGVNLGAIDEFIGFDKNFLDVCVPQPIDGKHYAQLLREGTYSGKNETVYIIETHKLLKLWLEHEWGGYAIISSDVMQSSLSCLLDLEKYVVEDFCPEKAQKVIDMQLTRFWS
;
A
#
# COMPACT_ATOMS: atom_id res chain seq x y z
N MET A 1 4.02 -13.33 -17.04
CA MET A 1 3.69 -12.37 -18.12
C MET A 1 4.87 -11.44 -18.37
N PRO A 2 5.12 -10.97 -19.61
CA PRO A 2 6.30 -10.17 -19.89
C PRO A 2 6.19 -8.82 -19.20
N ARG A 3 7.21 -8.49 -18.39
CA ARG A 3 7.42 -7.18 -17.75
C ARG A 3 7.70 -6.12 -18.82
N ASN A 4 6.66 -5.68 -19.53
CA ASN A 4 6.70 -4.39 -20.21
C ASN A 4 6.23 -3.30 -19.25
N ALA A 5 6.91 -3.20 -18.10
CA ALA A 5 6.82 -2.03 -17.27
C ALA A 5 7.52 -0.90 -18.03
N LYS A 6 6.76 0.00 -18.66
CA LYS A 6 7.24 1.37 -18.77
C LYS A 6 7.62 1.78 -17.34
N ASN A 7 8.90 1.93 -17.06
CA ASN A 7 9.39 2.47 -15.80
C ASN A 7 8.56 3.72 -15.51
N ILE A 8 7.86 3.77 -14.37
CA ILE A 8 7.19 5.01 -13.97
C ILE A 8 8.31 6.01 -13.75
N MET A 9 8.45 6.98 -14.65
CA MET A 9 9.39 8.06 -14.42
C MET A 9 8.70 9.09 -13.53
N PHE A 10 9.24 9.27 -12.33
CA PHE A 10 8.90 10.42 -11.50
C PHE A 10 9.75 11.61 -11.92
N THR A 11 9.12 12.77 -11.92
CA THR A 11 9.76 14.04 -12.19
C THR A 11 10.12 14.75 -10.88
N THR A 12 11.08 15.66 -10.95
CA THR A 12 11.43 16.56 -9.85
C THR A 12 10.19 17.30 -9.32
N ASP A 13 9.30 17.74 -10.20
CA ASP A 13 8.07 18.47 -9.84
C ASP A 13 7.09 17.59 -9.04
N GLU A 14 7.00 16.31 -9.37
CA GLU A 14 6.16 15.36 -8.62
C GLU A 14 6.70 15.11 -7.21
N ILE A 15 8.02 15.02 -7.05
CA ILE A 15 8.64 14.91 -5.71
C ILE A 15 8.30 16.15 -4.88
N TYR A 16 8.42 17.35 -5.46
CA TYR A 16 8.04 18.58 -4.79
C TYR A 16 6.55 18.64 -4.45
N ALA A 17 5.68 18.20 -5.36
CA ALA A 17 4.25 18.12 -5.10
C ALA A 17 3.94 17.15 -3.94
N GLY A 18 4.63 16.02 -3.88
CA GLY A 18 4.55 15.06 -2.78
C GLY A 18 4.92 15.67 -1.43
N ILE A 19 6.03 16.40 -1.35
CA ILE A 19 6.48 17.08 -0.12
C ILE A 19 5.50 18.18 0.31
N LYS A 20 4.97 18.95 -0.65
CA LYS A 20 3.94 19.96 -0.38
C LYS A 20 2.69 19.32 0.19
N ARG A 21 2.24 18.20 -0.38
CA ARG A 21 1.11 17.43 0.13
C ARG A 21 1.40 16.92 1.54
N LEU A 22 2.57 16.34 1.78
CA LEU A 22 2.97 15.88 3.11
C LEU A 22 2.86 17.01 4.16
N ALA A 23 3.33 18.21 3.83
CA ALA A 23 3.23 19.37 4.72
C ALA A 23 1.78 19.85 4.96
N GLN A 24 0.83 19.50 4.09
CA GLN A 24 -0.61 19.76 4.30
C GLN A 24 -1.24 18.69 5.19
N THR A 25 -0.83 17.43 5.05
CA THR A 25 -1.48 16.27 5.68
C THR A 25 -0.86 15.86 7.01
N SER A 26 0.39 16.24 7.20
CA SER A 26 1.17 16.06 8.43
C SER A 26 1.75 17.41 8.85
N PRO A 27 0.90 18.37 9.26
CA PRO A 27 1.37 19.64 9.80
C PRO A 27 2.18 19.39 11.07
N VAL A 28 3.20 20.21 11.27
CA VAL A 28 3.99 20.21 12.51
C VAL A 28 3.50 21.36 13.37
N GLU A 29 3.24 21.06 14.63
CA GLU A 29 2.72 22.04 15.59
C GLU A 29 3.64 23.27 15.65
N ASN A 30 3.03 24.46 15.74
CA ASN A 30 3.73 25.75 15.80
C ASN A 30 4.56 26.13 14.57
N LEU A 31 4.43 25.41 13.45
CA LEU A 31 5.06 25.77 12.16
C LEU A 31 4.03 26.23 11.14
N THR A 32 4.36 27.28 10.39
CA THR A 32 3.62 27.66 9.17
C THR A 32 3.82 26.61 8.08
N HIS A 33 2.92 26.56 7.09
CA HIS A 33 3.03 25.60 5.98
C HIS A 33 4.41 25.59 5.29
N CYS A 34 5.01 26.75 5.06
CA CYS A 34 6.35 26.84 4.50
C CYS A 34 7.42 26.26 5.43
N GLN A 35 7.33 26.52 6.73
CA GLN A 35 8.24 25.95 7.72
C GLN A 35 8.04 24.44 7.85
N THR A 36 6.81 23.93 7.72
CA THR A 36 6.51 22.50 7.69
C THR A 36 7.12 21.83 6.45
N ILE A 37 7.08 22.47 5.27
CA ILE A 37 7.80 21.97 4.09
C ILE A 37 9.30 21.88 4.39
N ASP A 38 9.89 22.91 4.97
CA ASP A 38 11.32 22.93 5.27
C ASP A 38 11.70 21.89 6.32
N TYR A 39 10.83 21.67 7.31
CA TYR A 39 10.97 20.59 8.29
C TYR A 39 10.99 19.23 7.60
N HIS A 40 10.00 18.92 6.77
CA HIS A 40 9.93 17.62 6.09
C HIS A 40 11.09 17.40 5.11
N ILE A 41 11.56 18.45 4.43
CA ILE A 41 12.76 18.37 3.58
C ILE A 41 14.00 17.95 4.40
N LYS A 42 14.15 18.48 5.61
CA LYS A 42 15.21 18.08 6.54
C LYS A 42 15.04 16.65 7.03
N THR A 43 13.82 16.25 7.38
CA THR A 43 13.49 14.87 7.78
C THR A 43 13.81 13.87 6.66
N LEU A 44 13.63 14.27 5.41
CA LEU A 44 13.99 13.49 4.21
C LEU A 44 15.51 13.51 3.90
N GLY A 45 16.33 14.17 4.72
CA GLY A 45 17.79 14.16 4.62
C GLY A 45 18.40 15.32 3.81
N PHE A 46 17.65 16.38 3.52
CA PHE A 46 18.15 17.53 2.76
C PHE A 46 18.22 18.80 3.63
N ASP A 47 19.28 19.59 3.49
CA ASP A 47 19.46 20.79 4.34
C ASP A 47 18.38 21.84 4.15
N ASN A 48 17.94 22.03 2.89
CA ASN A 48 16.95 23.02 2.48
C ASN A 48 16.41 22.73 1.07
N ARG A 49 15.41 23.50 0.65
CA ARG A 49 14.77 23.41 -0.68
C ARG A 49 15.77 23.50 -1.83
N HIS A 50 16.78 24.35 -1.72
CA HIS A 50 17.78 24.56 -2.76
C HIS A 50 18.73 23.36 -2.88
N HIS A 51 19.13 22.76 -1.75
CA HIS A 51 19.91 21.53 -1.73
C HIS A 51 19.12 20.40 -2.41
N LEU A 52 17.85 20.18 -2.03
CA LEU A 52 16.98 19.21 -2.71
C LEU A 52 16.90 19.47 -4.22
N LYS A 53 16.70 20.73 -4.64
CA LYS A 53 16.56 21.09 -6.06
C LYS A 53 17.83 20.80 -6.85
N SER A 54 18.95 21.26 -6.31
CA SER A 54 20.26 21.09 -6.92
C SER A 54 20.63 19.62 -7.01
N TYR A 55 20.35 18.86 -5.95
CA TYR A 55 20.55 17.42 -5.92
C TYR A 55 19.72 16.72 -6.99
N LEU A 56 18.40 16.94 -7.04
CA LEU A 56 17.52 16.32 -8.04
C LEU A 56 17.92 16.68 -9.47
N ASN A 57 18.32 17.92 -9.72
CA ASN A 57 18.75 18.38 -11.05
C ASN A 57 20.14 17.84 -11.46
N SER A 58 20.97 17.45 -10.50
CA SER A 58 22.31 16.90 -10.76
C SER A 58 22.28 15.42 -11.18
N LEU A 59 21.14 14.75 -10.98
CA LEU A 59 21.02 13.32 -11.17
C LEU A 59 20.58 12.95 -12.59
N SER A 60 21.00 11.76 -13.02
CA SER A 60 20.41 11.15 -14.21
C SER A 60 18.93 10.82 -13.96
N ARG A 61 18.15 10.67 -15.02
CA ARG A 61 16.72 10.31 -14.91
C ARG A 61 16.49 9.01 -14.15
N GLU A 62 17.36 8.03 -14.31
CA GLU A 62 17.28 6.74 -13.61
C GLU A 62 17.58 6.91 -12.10
N SER A 63 18.60 7.71 -11.76
CA SER A 63 18.90 8.01 -10.37
C SER A 63 17.76 8.81 -9.70
N VAL A 64 17.11 9.72 -10.42
CA VAL A 64 15.91 10.42 -9.93
C VAL A 64 14.80 9.44 -9.61
N HIS A 65 14.58 8.41 -10.43
CA HIS A 65 13.57 7.39 -10.14
C HIS A 65 13.88 6.62 -8.84
N ASN A 66 15.11 6.14 -8.66
CA ASN A 66 15.51 5.42 -7.44
C ASN A 66 15.34 6.27 -6.17
N ILE A 67 15.66 7.55 -6.26
CA ILE A 67 15.47 8.50 -5.17
C ILE A 67 13.99 8.80 -4.96
N ALA A 68 13.22 8.99 -6.03
CA ALA A 68 11.78 9.17 -5.94
C ALA A 68 11.10 8.00 -5.23
N THR A 69 11.47 6.74 -5.53
CA THR A 69 10.94 5.57 -4.83
C THR A 69 11.17 5.66 -3.32
N LYS A 70 12.39 6.01 -2.89
CA LYS A 70 12.71 6.18 -1.47
C LYS A 70 11.93 7.33 -0.84
N LEU A 71 11.88 8.48 -1.52
CA LEU A 71 11.17 9.65 -1.01
C LEU A 71 9.67 9.42 -0.93
N PHE A 72 9.06 8.80 -1.94
CA PHE A 72 7.63 8.48 -1.92
C PHE A 72 7.30 7.41 -0.89
N LYS A 73 8.21 6.48 -0.60
CA LYS A 73 8.06 5.56 0.53
C LYS A 73 7.92 6.35 1.83
N GLU A 74 8.87 7.24 2.14
CA GLU A 74 8.84 8.06 3.36
C GLU A 74 7.68 9.07 3.38
N ILE A 75 7.35 9.67 2.24
CA ILE A 75 6.19 10.57 2.15
C ILE A 75 4.91 9.79 2.45
N SER A 76 4.77 8.57 1.91
CA SER A 76 3.57 7.76 2.13
C SER A 76 3.46 7.27 3.57
N THR A 77 4.58 7.04 4.28
CA THR A 77 4.57 6.66 5.70
C THR A 77 4.18 7.81 6.62
N LEU A 78 4.62 9.03 6.31
CA LEU A 78 4.34 10.23 7.10
C LEU A 78 2.99 10.88 6.77
N SER A 79 2.40 10.56 5.61
CA SER A 79 1.13 11.15 5.18
C SER A 79 -0.07 10.63 5.98
N SER A 80 -1.16 11.40 5.97
CA SER A 80 -2.47 10.94 6.44
C SER A 80 -3.44 10.91 5.27
N PRO A 81 -4.46 10.03 5.27
CA PRO A 81 -5.51 10.01 4.26
C PRO A 81 -6.17 11.39 4.09
N THR A 82 -6.36 11.80 2.84
CA THR A 82 -6.72 13.17 2.43
C THR A 82 -8.03 13.24 1.67
N LEU A 83 -8.35 12.20 0.91
CA LEU A 83 -9.58 12.13 0.13
C LEU A 83 -10.77 11.81 1.03
N ASP A 84 -11.89 12.47 0.75
CA ASP A 84 -13.18 12.18 1.37
C ASP A 84 -13.83 10.99 0.67
N CYS A 85 -13.24 9.80 0.87
CA CYS A 85 -13.68 8.54 0.28
C CYS A 85 -13.40 7.38 1.24
N SER A 86 -13.95 6.21 0.95
CA SER A 86 -13.54 4.98 1.61
C SER A 86 -12.14 4.55 1.16
N TYR A 87 -11.45 3.81 2.02
CA TYR A 87 -10.14 3.22 1.75
C TYR A 87 -10.20 1.70 1.93
N TYR A 88 -9.13 1.03 1.55
CA TYR A 88 -8.91 -0.41 1.74
C TYR A 88 -7.54 -0.63 2.34
N VAL A 89 -7.38 -1.66 3.18
CA VAL A 89 -6.09 -2.03 3.78
C VAL A 89 -5.58 -3.30 3.13
N LEU A 90 -4.39 -3.23 2.51
CA LEU A 90 -3.70 -4.38 1.93
C LEU A 90 -2.29 -4.53 2.50
N TRP A 91 -1.73 -5.73 2.46
CA TRP A 91 -0.30 -5.98 2.72
C TRP A 91 0.22 -7.12 1.84
N HIS A 92 1.53 -7.13 1.58
CA HIS A 92 2.17 -8.24 0.88
C HIS A 92 2.20 -9.47 1.78
N SER A 93 1.66 -10.59 1.31
CA SER A 93 1.71 -11.85 2.06
C SER A 93 1.82 -13.06 1.12
N PRO A 94 2.86 -13.89 1.23
CA PRO A 94 3.03 -15.06 0.37
C PRO A 94 2.01 -16.16 0.64
N ASP A 95 1.35 -16.12 1.81
CA ASP A 95 0.44 -17.16 2.28
C ASP A 95 -0.99 -17.00 1.73
N PHE A 96 -1.29 -15.87 1.07
CA PHE A 96 -2.62 -15.60 0.53
C PHE A 96 -2.77 -16.10 -0.91
N PRO A 97 -4.00 -16.51 -1.32
CA PRO A 97 -4.26 -16.94 -2.68
C PRO A 97 -3.86 -15.88 -3.71
N THR A 98 -3.19 -16.34 -4.77
CA THR A 98 -2.83 -15.48 -5.89
C THR A 98 -4.06 -15.19 -6.75
N TYR A 99 -4.58 -13.97 -6.69
CA TYR A 99 -5.57 -13.49 -7.64
C TYR A 99 -4.88 -12.65 -8.71
N GLU A 100 -5.02 -13.06 -9.97
CA GLU A 100 -4.44 -12.37 -11.14
C GLU A 100 -2.93 -12.03 -11.05
N GLY A 101 -2.18 -12.82 -10.27
CA GLY A 101 -0.72 -12.68 -10.13
C GLY A 101 -0.26 -11.79 -8.98
N VAL A 102 -1.16 -11.35 -8.10
CA VAL A 102 -0.81 -10.62 -6.86
C VAL A 102 -1.13 -11.46 -5.62
N ASN A 103 -0.20 -11.48 -4.66
CA ASN A 103 -0.32 -12.16 -3.37
C ASN A 103 -0.45 -11.12 -2.26
N LEU A 104 -1.69 -10.72 -1.99
CA LEU A 104 -2.01 -9.65 -1.05
C LEU A 104 -2.96 -10.17 0.02
N GLY A 105 -2.64 -9.90 1.28
CA GLY A 105 -3.61 -9.97 2.37
C GLY A 105 -4.41 -8.68 2.43
N ALA A 106 -5.62 -8.75 2.99
CA ALA A 106 -6.51 -7.60 3.14
C ALA A 106 -7.24 -7.62 4.48
N ILE A 107 -7.68 -6.46 4.94
CA ILE A 107 -8.78 -6.43 5.91
C ILE A 107 -10.04 -6.73 5.12
N ASP A 108 -10.59 -7.91 5.34
CA ASP A 108 -11.57 -8.53 4.46
C ASP A 108 -12.70 -9.21 5.23
N GLU A 109 -13.70 -9.62 4.45
CA GLU A 109 -14.84 -10.41 4.91
C GLU A 109 -14.86 -11.73 4.14
N PHE A 110 -15.00 -12.83 4.87
CA PHE A 110 -15.17 -14.16 4.29
C PHE A 110 -16.50 -14.26 3.53
N ILE A 111 -16.44 -14.69 2.27
CA ILE A 111 -17.62 -14.87 1.41
C ILE A 111 -17.84 -16.31 0.94
N GLY A 112 -16.89 -17.22 1.22
CA GLY A 112 -17.02 -18.64 0.88
C GLY A 112 -15.67 -19.30 0.63
N PHE A 113 -15.70 -20.49 0.03
CA PHE A 113 -14.51 -21.26 -0.29
C PHE A 113 -14.29 -21.35 -1.79
N ASP A 114 -13.02 -21.38 -2.21
CA ASP A 114 -12.66 -21.65 -3.60
C ASP A 114 -12.70 -23.16 -3.92
N LYS A 115 -12.44 -23.51 -5.18
CA LYS A 115 -12.36 -24.91 -5.64
C LYS A 115 -11.26 -25.74 -4.96
N ASN A 116 -10.29 -25.09 -4.33
CA ASN A 116 -9.21 -25.71 -3.56
C ASN A 116 -9.53 -25.70 -2.06
N PHE A 117 -10.73 -25.29 -1.65
CA PHE A 117 -11.15 -25.14 -0.27
C PHE A 117 -10.31 -24.13 0.53
N LEU A 118 -9.78 -23.11 -0.14
CA LEU A 118 -9.19 -21.93 0.49
C LEU A 118 -10.27 -20.89 0.75
N ASP A 119 -10.09 -20.11 1.82
CA ASP A 119 -10.96 -18.98 2.13
C ASP A 119 -10.93 -17.95 0.98
N VAL A 120 -12.11 -17.59 0.52
CA VAL A 120 -12.32 -16.46 -0.38
C VAL A 120 -12.84 -15.32 0.47
N CYS A 121 -12.01 -14.29 0.63
CA CYS A 121 -12.36 -13.08 1.37
C CYS A 121 -12.29 -11.86 0.45
N VAL A 122 -13.24 -10.94 0.61
CA VAL A 122 -13.29 -9.69 -0.17
C VAL A 122 -12.85 -8.51 0.70
N PRO A 123 -11.89 -7.68 0.25
CA PRO A 123 -11.46 -6.49 0.97
C PRO A 123 -12.62 -5.56 1.29
N GLN A 124 -12.67 -5.08 2.52
CA GLN A 124 -13.76 -4.23 3.01
C GLN A 124 -13.38 -2.74 2.96
N PRO A 125 -14.32 -1.85 2.63
CA PRO A 125 -14.10 -0.41 2.74
C PRO A 125 -13.98 0.00 4.21
N ILE A 126 -13.02 0.88 4.50
CA ILE A 126 -12.72 1.37 5.84
C ILE A 126 -12.64 2.91 5.89
N ASP A 127 -12.72 3.46 7.11
CA ASP A 127 -12.25 4.82 7.39
C ASP A 127 -10.72 4.81 7.41
N GLY A 128 -10.12 5.40 6.37
CA GLY A 128 -8.67 5.44 6.21
C GLY A 128 -7.96 6.12 7.38
N LYS A 129 -8.48 7.23 7.90
CA LYS A 129 -7.80 7.99 8.99
C LYS A 129 -7.81 7.18 10.27
N HIS A 130 -8.96 6.59 10.59
CA HIS A 130 -9.12 5.76 11.77
C HIS A 130 -8.17 4.56 11.73
N TYR A 131 -8.15 3.78 10.64
CA TYR A 131 -7.29 2.61 10.54
C TYR A 131 -5.80 2.95 10.42
N ALA A 132 -5.44 4.06 9.78
CA ALA A 132 -4.05 4.53 9.76
C ALA A 132 -3.54 4.75 11.18
N GLN A 133 -4.37 5.35 12.05
CA GLN A 133 -4.05 5.54 13.45
C GLN A 133 -3.93 4.21 14.19
N LEU A 134 -4.93 3.32 14.06
CA LEU A 134 -4.93 2.03 14.78
C LEU A 134 -3.70 1.17 14.46
N LEU A 135 -3.28 1.14 13.19
CA LEU A 135 -2.11 0.40 12.74
C LEU A 135 -0.81 1.02 13.25
N ARG A 136 -0.67 2.35 13.19
CA ARG A 136 0.54 3.05 13.66
C ARG A 136 0.73 2.95 15.16
N GLU A 137 -0.37 3.00 15.92
CA GLU A 137 -0.37 2.88 17.39
C GLU A 137 -0.36 1.41 17.87
N GLY A 138 -0.47 0.46 16.94
CA GLY A 138 -0.47 -0.97 17.24
C GLY A 138 -1.71 -1.47 17.98
N THR A 139 -2.79 -0.70 18.01
CA THR A 139 -4.05 -1.10 18.64
C THR A 139 -4.84 -2.09 17.80
N TYR A 140 -4.53 -2.22 16.49
CA TYR A 140 -5.10 -3.25 15.63
C TYR A 140 -4.34 -4.59 15.70
N SER A 141 -3.02 -4.59 15.49
CA SER A 141 -2.20 -5.81 15.38
C SER A 141 -1.39 -6.16 16.64
N GLY A 142 -1.44 -5.33 17.68
CA GLY A 142 -0.63 -5.47 18.90
C GLY A 142 0.81 -4.96 18.77
N LYS A 143 1.20 -4.38 17.62
CA LYS A 143 2.52 -3.77 17.39
C LYS A 143 2.40 -2.57 16.45
N ASN A 144 3.30 -1.60 16.59
CA ASN A 144 3.32 -0.43 15.70
C ASN A 144 3.68 -0.86 14.28
N GLU A 145 2.78 -0.61 13.34
CA GLU A 145 2.96 -0.99 11.94
C GLU A 145 3.42 0.19 11.10
N THR A 146 4.18 -0.12 10.04
CA THR A 146 4.43 0.84 8.97
C THR A 146 3.20 0.91 8.06
N VAL A 147 2.67 2.10 7.85
CA VAL A 147 1.46 2.34 7.06
C VAL A 147 1.76 3.31 5.94
N TYR A 148 1.54 2.90 4.69
CA TYR A 148 1.70 3.71 3.49
C TYR A 148 0.34 4.19 2.99
N ILE A 149 0.16 5.51 2.86
CA ILE A 149 -1.05 6.09 2.27
C ILE A 149 -0.92 6.13 0.74
N ILE A 150 -1.81 5.45 0.03
CA ILE A 150 -1.78 5.27 -1.43
C ILE A 150 -3.06 5.83 -2.05
N GLU A 151 -2.97 7.05 -2.56
CA GLU A 151 -4.09 7.78 -3.19
C GLU A 151 -3.89 8.01 -4.69
N THR A 152 -2.85 7.41 -5.27
CA THR A 152 -2.59 7.51 -6.72
C THR A 152 -2.10 6.19 -7.28
N HIS A 153 -2.39 5.93 -8.56
CA HIS A 153 -1.91 4.75 -9.27
C HIS A 153 -0.39 4.63 -9.29
N LYS A 154 0.34 5.76 -9.33
CA LYS A 154 1.81 5.76 -9.33
C LYS A 154 2.36 5.25 -8.00
N LEU A 155 1.75 5.66 -6.88
CA LEU A 155 2.12 5.15 -5.55
C LEU A 155 1.78 3.67 -5.41
N LEU A 156 0.62 3.23 -5.91
CA LEU A 156 0.24 1.82 -5.88
C LEU A 156 1.27 0.97 -6.63
N LYS A 157 1.63 1.37 -7.85
CA LYS A 157 2.60 0.63 -8.65
C LYS A 157 3.97 0.60 -7.99
N LEU A 158 4.44 1.69 -7.37
CA LEU A 158 5.68 1.66 -6.57
C LEU A 158 5.59 0.66 -5.42
N TRP A 159 4.49 0.67 -4.68
CA TRP A 159 4.30 -0.22 -3.54
C TRP A 159 4.27 -1.70 -3.95
N LEU A 160 3.65 -2.02 -5.08
CA LEU A 160 3.62 -3.36 -5.65
C LEU A 160 4.99 -3.80 -6.20
N GLU A 161 5.67 -2.95 -6.98
CA GLU A 161 6.94 -3.29 -7.64
C GLU A 161 8.12 -3.43 -6.68
N HIS A 162 8.07 -2.73 -5.55
CA HIS A 162 9.16 -2.70 -4.57
C HIS A 162 8.82 -3.42 -3.26
N GLU A 163 7.67 -4.10 -3.19
CA GLU A 163 7.25 -4.95 -2.07
C GLU A 163 7.48 -4.27 -0.71
N TRP A 164 7.01 -3.02 -0.55
CA TRP A 164 7.26 -2.27 0.68
C TRP A 164 6.60 -2.97 1.87
N GLY A 165 7.43 -3.44 2.81
CA GLY A 165 6.96 -4.11 4.03
C GLY A 165 6.10 -3.19 4.90
N GLY A 166 4.92 -3.67 5.31
CA GLY A 166 3.91 -2.93 6.05
C GLY A 166 2.54 -2.96 5.36
N TYR A 167 1.64 -2.12 5.82
CA TYR A 167 0.27 -2.02 5.33
C TYR A 167 0.13 -0.85 4.36
N ALA A 168 -0.61 -1.04 3.27
CA ALA A 168 -1.05 0.01 2.37
C ALA A 168 -2.50 0.36 2.65
N ILE A 169 -2.78 1.65 2.88
CA ILE A 169 -4.14 2.21 2.94
C ILE A 169 -4.41 2.87 1.59
N ILE A 170 -5.26 2.23 0.78
CA ILE A 170 -5.46 2.55 -0.63
C ILE A 170 -6.83 3.20 -0.80
N SER A 171 -6.89 4.37 -1.45
CA SER A 171 -8.17 5.04 -1.74
C SER A 171 -9.06 4.17 -2.63
N SER A 172 -10.36 4.21 -2.41
CA SER A 172 -11.35 3.45 -3.20
C SER A 172 -11.22 3.61 -4.71
N ASP A 173 -11.00 4.83 -5.21
CA ASP A 173 -10.79 5.08 -6.65
C ASP A 173 -9.60 4.27 -7.21
N VAL A 174 -8.47 4.26 -6.51
CA VAL A 174 -7.27 3.51 -6.91
C VAL A 174 -7.51 2.00 -6.82
N MET A 175 -8.19 1.54 -5.76
CA MET A 175 -8.54 0.14 -5.57
C MET A 175 -9.44 -0.36 -6.72
N GLN A 176 -10.54 0.34 -6.99
CA GLN A 176 -11.51 -0.04 -8.02
C GLN A 176 -10.92 0.00 -9.44
N SER A 177 -10.00 0.91 -9.71
CA SER A 177 -9.44 1.06 -11.06
C SER A 177 -8.24 0.17 -11.33
N SER A 178 -7.49 -0.23 -10.31
CA SER A 178 -6.21 -0.94 -10.46
C SER A 178 -6.20 -2.35 -9.88
N LEU A 179 -7.09 -2.64 -8.94
CA LEU A 179 -7.18 -3.90 -8.19
C LEU A 179 -8.64 -4.39 -8.08
N SER A 180 -9.50 -4.06 -9.04
CA SER A 180 -10.91 -4.49 -9.06
C SER A 180 -11.08 -6.00 -8.99
N CYS A 181 -10.09 -6.77 -9.46
CA CYS A 181 -10.13 -8.23 -9.40
C CYS A 181 -10.19 -8.77 -7.97
N LEU A 182 -9.70 -8.02 -6.98
CA LEU A 182 -9.80 -8.37 -5.56
C LEU A 182 -11.19 -8.06 -4.98
N LEU A 183 -11.98 -7.21 -5.65
CA LEU A 183 -13.34 -6.86 -5.23
C LEU A 183 -14.40 -7.79 -5.85
N ASP A 184 -14.06 -8.46 -6.94
CA ASP A 184 -14.94 -9.34 -7.72
C ASP A 184 -14.49 -10.81 -7.57
N LEU A 185 -14.53 -11.32 -6.33
CA LEU A 185 -14.10 -12.68 -5.99
C LEU A 185 -15.23 -13.69 -5.87
N GLU A 186 -16.50 -13.26 -5.94
CA GLU A 186 -17.67 -14.15 -5.86
C GLU A 186 -17.62 -15.27 -6.91
N LYS A 187 -17.08 -14.98 -8.09
CA LYS A 187 -16.89 -15.97 -9.18
C LYS A 187 -15.97 -17.15 -8.82
N TYR A 188 -15.19 -17.04 -7.75
CA TYR A 188 -14.33 -18.12 -7.26
C TYR A 188 -15.00 -18.99 -6.20
N VAL A 189 -16.10 -18.53 -5.60
CA VAL A 189 -16.82 -19.24 -4.55
C VAL A 189 -17.55 -20.46 -5.15
N VAL A 190 -17.40 -21.62 -4.52
CA VAL A 190 -18.15 -22.83 -4.90
C VAL A 190 -19.47 -22.92 -4.13
N GLU A 191 -20.58 -23.15 -4.85
CA GLU A 191 -21.92 -23.29 -4.25
C GLU A 191 -22.06 -24.61 -3.48
N ASP A 192 -21.52 -25.70 -4.02
CA ASP A 192 -21.59 -27.05 -3.43
C ASP A 192 -20.40 -27.35 -2.52
N PHE A 193 -20.28 -26.61 -1.42
CA PHE A 193 -19.23 -26.89 -0.42
C PHE A 193 -19.41 -28.30 0.17
N CYS A 194 -18.38 -29.13 0.04
CA CYS A 194 -18.36 -30.50 0.54
C CYS A 194 -17.34 -30.61 1.70
N PRO A 195 -17.80 -30.63 2.97
CA PRO A 195 -16.92 -30.62 4.14
C PRO A 195 -15.90 -31.77 4.16
N GLU A 196 -16.27 -32.96 3.66
CA GLU A 196 -15.41 -34.14 3.62
C GLU A 196 -14.20 -33.96 2.67
N LYS A 197 -14.38 -33.23 1.57
CA LYS A 197 -13.29 -32.89 0.64
C LYS A 197 -12.42 -31.76 1.20
N ALA A 198 -13.03 -30.78 1.87
CA ALA A 198 -12.33 -29.70 2.54
C ALA A 198 -11.38 -30.22 3.64
N GLN A 199 -11.85 -31.15 4.47
CA GLN A 199 -11.04 -31.73 5.55
C GLN A 199 -9.77 -32.38 5.02
N LYS A 200 -9.83 -33.08 3.89
CA LYS A 200 -8.62 -33.68 3.27
C LYS A 200 -7.60 -32.64 2.83
N VAL A 201 -8.04 -31.47 2.35
CA VAL A 201 -7.13 -30.39 1.96
C VAL A 201 -6.53 -29.72 3.19
N ILE A 202 -7.33 -29.45 4.21
CA ILE A 202 -6.87 -28.92 5.49
C ILE A 202 -5.83 -29.85 6.12
N ASP A 203 -6.11 -31.15 6.18
CA ASP A 203 -5.18 -32.16 6.70
C ASP A 203 -3.86 -32.15 5.91
N MET A 204 -3.91 -32.08 4.57
CA MET A 204 -2.72 -31.96 3.73
C MET A 204 -1.91 -30.67 3.99
N GLN A 205 -2.57 -29.54 4.20
CA GLN A 205 -1.90 -28.26 4.49
C GLN A 205 -1.25 -28.27 5.87
N LEU A 206 -1.98 -28.75 6.89
CA LEU A 206 -1.45 -28.91 8.24
C LEU A 206 -0.24 -29.85 8.23
N THR A 207 -0.29 -30.97 7.50
CA THR A 207 0.84 -31.90 7.42
C THR A 207 2.10 -31.25 6.84
N ARG A 208 1.96 -30.28 5.91
CA ARG A 208 3.09 -29.51 5.36
C ARG A 208 3.63 -28.44 6.30
N PHE A 209 2.80 -27.89 7.18
CA PHE A 209 3.22 -26.88 8.15
C PHE A 209 4.00 -27.48 9.34
N TRP A 210 3.76 -28.76 9.65
CA TRP A 210 4.38 -29.47 10.78
C TRP A 210 5.49 -30.46 10.37
N SER A 211 5.86 -30.51 9.08
CA SER A 211 6.96 -31.32 8.52
C SER A 211 8.18 -30.47 8.20
#